data_AF-A0AAW0E544-F1
#
_entry.id   AF-A0AAW0E544-F1
#
_cell.length_a   1.000
_cell.length_b   1.000
_cell.length_c   1.000
_cell.angle_alpha   90.00
_cell.angle_beta   90.00
_cell.angle_gamma   90.00
#
_symmetry.space_group_name_H-M   'P 1'
#
loop_
_entity.id
_entity.type
_entity.pdbx_description
1 polymer ?
#
loop_
_entity_poly.entity_id
_entity_poly.type
_entity_poly.pdbx_seq_one_letter_code
_entity_poly.pdbx_strand_id
1 'polypeptide(L)'
;MIFRRVLIRFLKLLIYIALIWISFGVLYLTLPSPVPNDDNVTASLQKGKTIARVFDVSTFFPYTDITPSVKEARYSGRRSFIMEFKYFRDSQRGHNVLAFGGGHDTLAEIWSVIDGPITNPWVPYYNLTLEDTEKQSLSKNEAWISAPITLPIPVGDTDGVSVPWIATADATMLYWWANHESANMTFRVRRVENGDMVEVWPDSFAWWEHQGGVLHVDKYPNTLKPLISIRLHGSSMPPSFNFPSLPDSSSPSILYPVRLSLLLFLLPVGAIGLLLFIALSGVFHGLMQLAVVLLNLVALGVVCAAGYGIWWWMRNERPALSMTLNDVREGVDTALANARARGAAAQEQAGDAVVFDVEAQHEAPIDPKAEVNSTLVKES
;
A
#
# COMPACT_ATOMS: atom_id res chain seq x y z
N MET A 1 -36.59 -0.91 -22.34
CA MET A 1 -36.20 0.40 -21.75
C MET A 1 -35.95 0.38 -20.24
N ILE A 2 -36.73 -0.35 -19.43
CA ILE A 2 -36.57 -0.39 -17.95
C ILE A 2 -35.18 -0.88 -17.54
N PHE A 3 -34.68 -1.98 -18.13
CA PHE A 3 -33.36 -2.55 -17.82
C PHE A 3 -32.21 -1.55 -17.99
N ARG A 4 -32.18 -0.80 -19.11
CA ARG A 4 -31.17 0.23 -19.36
C ARG A 4 -31.16 1.31 -18.27
N ARG A 5 -32.33 1.74 -17.78
CA ARG A 5 -32.42 2.75 -16.71
C ARG A 5 -31.92 2.21 -15.37
N VAL A 6 -32.26 0.97 -15.03
CA VAL A 6 -31.77 0.30 -13.82
C VAL A 6 -30.25 0.13 -13.87
N LEU A 7 -29.71 -0.36 -15.00
CA LEU A 7 -28.28 -0.53 -15.21
C LEU A 7 -27.50 0.78 -15.06
N ILE A 8 -27.99 1.87 -15.66
CA ILE A 8 -27.35 3.19 -15.54
C ILE A 8 -27.36 3.68 -14.07
N ARG A 9 -28.45 3.47 -13.33
CA ARG A 9 -28.51 3.86 -11.90
C ARG A 9 -27.55 3.04 -11.05
N PHE A 10 -27.46 1.74 -11.29
CA PHE A 10 -26.53 0.85 -10.61
C PHE A 10 -25.07 1.24 -10.90
N LEU A 11 -24.72 1.49 -12.16
CA LEU A 11 -23.39 1.96 -12.55
C LEU A 11 -23.03 3.28 -11.85
N LYS A 12 -23.97 4.24 -11.80
CA LYS A 12 -23.77 5.49 -11.06
C LYS A 12 -23.50 5.24 -9.57
N LEU A 13 -24.26 4.33 -8.94
CA LEU A 13 -24.05 3.97 -7.53
C LEU A 13 -22.64 3.38 -7.31
N LEU A 14 -22.20 2.46 -8.16
CA LEU A 14 -20.85 1.89 -8.08
C LEU A 14 -19.76 2.96 -8.23
N ILE A 15 -19.93 3.89 -9.18
CA ILE A 15 -19.01 5.02 -9.36
C ILE A 15 -18.98 5.89 -8.09
N TYR A 16 -20.12 6.19 -7.47
CA TYR A 16 -20.15 6.95 -6.23
C TYR A 16 -19.46 6.23 -5.07
N ILE A 17 -19.69 4.92 -4.91
CA ILE A 17 -19.00 4.12 -3.88
C ILE A 17 -17.49 4.15 -4.12
N ALA A 18 -17.04 3.98 -5.37
CA ALA A 18 -15.62 4.07 -5.72
C ALA A 18 -15.03 5.45 -5.43
N LEU A 19 -15.74 6.54 -5.78
CA LEU A 19 -15.30 7.91 -5.50
C LEU A 19 -15.20 8.19 -4.00
N ILE A 20 -16.17 7.74 -3.20
CA ILE A 20 -16.13 7.86 -1.73
C ILE A 20 -14.94 7.09 -1.16
N TRP A 21 -14.73 5.85 -1.62
CA TRP A 21 -13.60 5.04 -1.19
C TRP A 21 -12.26 5.69 -1.54
N ILE A 22 -12.09 6.18 -2.78
CA ILE A 22 -10.89 6.93 -3.20
C ILE A 22 -10.71 8.18 -2.35
N SER A 23 -11.79 8.92 -2.06
CA SER A 23 -11.73 10.13 -1.25
C SER A 23 -11.25 9.82 0.17
N PHE A 24 -11.71 8.73 0.78
CA PHE A 24 -11.19 8.26 2.07
C PHE A 24 -9.74 7.78 1.99
N GLY A 25 -9.35 7.14 0.88
CA GLY A 25 -7.95 6.77 0.63
C GLY A 25 -7.04 8.00 0.58
N VAL A 26 -7.43 9.03 -0.17
CA VAL A 26 -6.71 10.31 -0.21
C VAL A 26 -6.69 10.98 1.17
N LEU A 27 -7.81 11.00 1.89
CA LEU A 27 -7.86 11.55 3.24
C LEU A 27 -6.90 10.80 4.18
N TYR A 28 -6.88 9.47 4.14
CA TYR A 28 -5.96 8.63 4.92
C TYR A 28 -4.49 8.98 4.62
N LEU A 29 -4.15 9.09 3.33
CA LEU A 29 -2.78 9.38 2.88
C LEU A 29 -2.34 10.81 3.21
N THR A 30 -3.25 11.77 3.18
CA THR A 30 -2.96 13.20 3.43
C THR A 30 -3.05 13.59 4.90
N LEU A 31 -3.56 12.70 5.77
CA LEU A 31 -3.76 12.99 7.19
C LEU A 31 -2.40 13.24 7.87
N PRO A 32 -2.17 14.43 8.47
CA PRO A 32 -0.90 14.71 9.13
C PRO A 32 -0.69 13.77 10.33
N SER A 33 0.57 13.61 10.74
CA SER A 33 0.97 12.77 11.87
C SER A 33 1.59 13.61 12.99
N PRO A 34 0.86 14.56 13.60
CA PRO A 34 1.43 15.40 14.65
C PRO A 34 1.76 14.56 15.88
N VAL A 35 3.05 14.41 16.18
CA VAL A 35 3.53 13.71 17.37
C VAL A 35 3.21 14.60 18.59
N PRO A 36 2.55 14.08 19.63
CA PRO A 36 2.26 14.86 20.83
C PRO A 36 3.55 15.25 21.55
N ASN A 37 3.58 16.45 22.14
CA ASN A 37 4.66 16.86 23.03
C ASN A 37 4.71 15.94 24.26
N ASP A 38 5.90 15.60 24.74
CA ASP A 38 6.09 14.71 25.90
C ASP A 38 5.44 15.29 27.17
N ASP A 39 5.35 16.62 27.33
CA ASP A 39 4.60 17.24 28.45
C ASP A 39 3.10 16.84 28.44
N ASN A 40 2.49 16.73 27.25
CA ASN A 40 1.09 16.31 27.13
C ASN A 40 0.93 14.80 27.41
N VAL A 41 1.94 14.01 27.03
CA VAL A 41 1.99 12.56 27.27
C VAL A 41 2.11 12.29 28.77
N THR A 42 3.04 12.96 29.45
CA THR A 42 3.27 12.82 30.89
C THR A 42 2.06 13.32 31.70
N ALA A 43 1.47 14.46 31.33
CA ALA A 43 0.24 14.95 31.96
C ALA A 43 -0.95 14.00 31.75
N SER A 44 -1.02 13.30 30.62
CA SER A 44 -2.06 12.29 30.36
C SER A 44 -1.85 11.04 31.22
N LEU A 45 -0.60 10.59 31.35
CA LEU A 45 -0.24 9.46 32.23
C LEU A 45 -0.58 9.78 33.70
N GLN A 46 -0.24 10.98 34.19
CA GLN A 46 -0.61 11.45 35.54
C GLN A 46 -2.12 11.47 35.80
N LYS A 47 -2.94 11.67 34.75
CA LYS A 47 -4.41 11.64 34.81
C LYS A 47 -5.01 10.23 34.79
N GLY A 48 -4.18 9.18 34.79
CA GLY A 48 -4.67 7.81 34.75
C GLY A 48 -4.88 7.23 33.35
N LYS A 49 -4.52 7.97 32.29
CA LYS A 49 -4.67 7.47 30.92
C LYS A 49 -3.54 6.50 30.59
N THR A 50 -3.87 5.49 29.80
CA THR A 50 -2.88 4.60 29.19
C THR A 50 -2.17 5.35 28.07
N ILE A 51 -0.84 5.22 28.03
CA ILE A 51 0.02 5.79 26.99
C ILE A 51 0.73 4.65 26.30
N ALA A 52 0.62 4.58 24.97
CA ALA A 52 1.45 3.71 24.15
C ALA A 52 2.72 4.45 23.71
N ARG A 53 3.86 3.77 23.74
CA ARG A 53 5.14 4.23 23.18
C ARG A 53 5.72 3.15 22.30
N VAL A 54 6.29 3.58 21.18
CA VAL A 54 7.01 2.71 20.25
C VAL A 54 8.50 2.93 20.40
N PHE A 55 9.23 1.85 20.58
CA PHE A 55 10.67 1.84 20.83
C PHE A 55 11.40 1.10 19.72
N ASP A 56 12.59 1.58 19.34
CA ASP A 56 13.46 0.91 18.38
C ASP A 56 14.17 -0.29 19.03
N VAL A 57 13.96 -1.50 18.48
CA VAL A 57 14.58 -2.73 18.97
C VAL A 57 16.10 -2.62 18.99
N SER A 58 16.70 -1.99 17.97
CA SER A 58 18.15 -1.89 17.84
C SER A 58 18.80 -1.00 18.92
N THR A 59 18.07 -0.01 19.42
CA THR A 59 18.53 0.87 20.51
C THR A 59 18.51 0.16 21.86
N PHE A 60 17.44 -0.58 22.17
CA PHE A 60 17.25 -1.18 23.50
C PHE A 60 17.77 -2.62 23.60
N PHE A 61 17.93 -3.30 22.47
CA PHE A 61 18.40 -4.68 22.38
C PHE A 61 19.55 -4.75 21.35
N PRO A 62 20.81 -4.49 21.76
CA PRO A 62 21.93 -4.37 20.83
C PRO A 62 22.30 -5.70 20.16
N TYR A 63 22.83 -5.65 18.93
CA TYR A 63 23.24 -6.85 18.15
C TYR A 63 24.31 -7.70 18.84
N THR A 64 25.09 -7.09 19.72
CA THR A 64 26.15 -7.76 20.48
C THR A 64 25.63 -8.64 21.61
N ASP A 65 24.37 -8.44 22.01
CA ASP A 65 23.74 -9.21 23.07
C ASP A 65 23.20 -10.55 22.55
N ILE A 66 23.79 -11.64 23.02
CA ILE A 66 23.44 -13.00 22.62
C ILE A 66 22.50 -13.70 23.61
N THR A 67 21.99 -13.00 24.62
CA THR A 67 21.06 -13.57 25.60
C THR A 67 19.78 -14.05 24.92
N PRO A 68 19.12 -15.08 25.48
CA PRO A 68 17.88 -15.59 24.92
C PRO A 68 16.79 -14.52 24.77
N SER A 69 16.66 -13.61 25.74
CA SER A 69 15.68 -12.52 25.71
C SER A 69 15.90 -11.55 24.54
N VAL A 70 17.16 -11.15 24.30
CA VAL A 70 17.49 -10.26 23.17
C VAL A 70 17.39 -10.98 21.83
N LYS A 71 17.82 -12.25 21.77
CA LYS A 71 17.64 -13.07 20.58
C LYS A 71 16.17 -13.23 20.23
N GLU A 72 15.31 -13.51 21.19
CA GLU A 72 13.88 -13.68 20.97
C GLU A 72 13.21 -12.37 20.50
N ALA A 73 13.53 -11.25 21.15
CA ALA A 73 13.07 -9.92 20.72
C ALA A 73 13.43 -9.64 19.25
N ARG A 74 14.64 -10.02 18.84
CA ARG A 74 15.18 -9.82 17.48
C ARG A 74 14.79 -10.87 16.47
N TYR A 75 14.47 -12.09 16.92
CA TYR A 75 14.07 -13.19 16.05
C TYR A 75 12.76 -12.89 15.33
N SER A 76 11.95 -11.98 15.89
CA SER A 76 10.80 -11.40 15.21
C SER A 76 11.15 -10.74 13.86
N GLY A 77 12.41 -10.34 13.65
CA GLY A 77 12.84 -9.59 12.48
C GLY A 77 12.28 -8.17 12.42
N ARG A 78 11.61 -7.71 13.47
CA ARG A 78 10.95 -6.40 13.55
C ARG A 78 11.89 -5.34 14.08
N ARG A 79 11.69 -4.11 13.59
CA ARG A 79 12.50 -2.95 13.98
C ARG A 79 12.00 -2.25 15.23
N SER A 80 10.72 -2.40 15.56
CA SER A 80 10.09 -1.66 16.64
C SER A 80 9.22 -2.56 17.52
N PHE A 81 9.05 -2.15 18.77
CA PHE A 81 8.10 -2.77 19.70
C PHE A 81 7.25 -1.72 20.41
N ILE A 82 6.04 -2.09 20.80
CA ILE A 82 5.04 -1.20 21.40
C ILE A 82 4.90 -1.57 22.87
N MET A 83 5.08 -0.60 23.77
CA MET A 83 4.82 -0.77 25.19
C MET A 83 3.82 0.26 25.66
N GLU A 84 2.86 -0.20 26.45
CA GLU A 84 1.88 0.64 27.11
C GLU A 84 2.25 0.85 28.58
N PHE A 85 2.02 2.08 29.04
CA PHE A 85 2.20 2.51 30.41
C PHE A 85 0.90 3.07 30.93
N LYS A 86 0.50 2.65 32.12
CA LYS A 86 -0.66 3.18 32.84
C LYS A 86 -0.26 3.47 34.26
N TYR A 87 -0.44 4.71 34.67
CA TYR A 87 -0.21 5.14 36.03
C TYR A 87 -1.55 5.31 36.73
N PHE A 88 -1.70 4.80 37.94
CA PHE A 88 -2.87 5.08 38.75
C PHE A 88 -2.52 5.05 40.23
N ARG A 89 -3.28 5.79 41.02
CA ARG A 89 -3.20 5.72 42.47
C ARG A 89 -4.27 4.76 42.96
N ASP A 90 -3.85 3.69 43.62
CA ASP A 90 -4.76 2.76 44.30
C ASP A 90 -5.46 3.54 45.42
N SER A 91 -6.76 3.76 45.29
CA SER A 91 -7.54 4.52 46.27
C SER A 91 -7.69 3.80 47.61
N GLN A 92 -7.60 2.46 47.63
CA GLN A 92 -7.74 1.68 48.85
C GLN A 92 -6.46 1.67 49.66
N ARG A 93 -5.31 1.53 48.98
CA ARG A 93 -4.00 1.46 49.64
C ARG A 93 -3.31 2.81 49.72
N GLY A 94 -3.75 3.78 48.92
CA GLY A 94 -3.08 5.07 48.74
C GLY A 94 -1.82 4.99 47.87
N HIS A 95 -1.48 3.80 47.38
CA HIS A 95 -0.21 3.52 46.71
C HIS A 95 -0.21 3.97 45.25
N ASN A 96 0.92 4.50 44.79
CA ASN A 96 1.13 4.77 43.38
C ASN A 96 1.57 3.51 42.64
N VAL A 97 0.84 3.15 41.58
CA VAL A 97 1.08 1.96 40.76
C VAL A 97 1.38 2.38 39.33
N LEU A 98 2.48 1.85 38.79
CA LEU A 98 2.77 1.88 37.36
C LEU A 98 2.53 0.48 36.80
N ALA A 99 1.54 0.34 35.94
CA ALA A 99 1.38 -0.83 35.11
C ALA A 99 2.10 -0.62 33.77
N PHE A 100 2.89 -1.59 33.32
CA PHE A 100 3.46 -1.59 31.98
C PHE A 100 3.41 -2.97 31.32
N GLY A 101 3.35 -3.00 30.00
CA GLY A 101 3.29 -4.25 29.23
C GLY A 101 3.01 -4.00 27.76
N GLY A 102 2.70 -5.07 27.02
CA GLY A 102 2.43 -4.96 25.59
C GLY A 102 1.05 -4.39 25.25
N GLY A 103 0.20 -4.19 26.25
CA GLY A 103 -0.96 -3.33 26.11
C GLY A 103 -2.24 -3.98 25.60
N HIS A 104 -3.31 -3.17 25.62
CA HIS A 104 -4.66 -3.59 25.27
C HIS A 104 -4.88 -3.57 23.77
N ASP A 105 -5.55 -4.59 23.24
CA ASP A 105 -6.08 -4.55 21.89
C ASP A 105 -7.18 -3.47 21.81
N THR A 106 -6.81 -2.24 21.43
CA THR A 106 -7.73 -1.10 21.29
C THR A 106 -8.97 -1.41 20.44
N LEU A 107 -8.85 -2.38 19.52
CA LEU A 107 -10.00 -2.89 18.78
C LEU A 107 -10.92 -3.77 19.63
N ALA A 108 -10.39 -4.58 20.54
CA ALA A 108 -11.22 -5.39 21.43
C ALA A 108 -12.17 -4.50 22.25
N GLU A 109 -11.76 -3.29 22.64
CA GLU A 109 -12.67 -2.32 23.28
C GLU A 109 -13.78 -1.86 22.32
N ILE A 110 -13.44 -1.49 21.09
CA ILE A 110 -14.40 -1.04 20.07
C ILE A 110 -15.36 -2.17 19.65
N TRP A 111 -14.85 -3.39 19.46
CA TRP A 111 -15.63 -4.55 19.03
C TRP A 111 -16.36 -5.23 20.18
N SER A 112 -15.93 -5.10 21.43
CA SER A 112 -16.70 -5.59 22.60
C SER A 112 -18.08 -4.94 22.73
N VAL A 113 -18.29 -3.81 22.05
CA VAL A 113 -19.61 -3.15 21.94
C VAL A 113 -20.50 -3.84 20.90
N ILE A 114 -19.93 -4.54 19.92
CA ILE A 114 -20.64 -5.06 18.74
C ILE A 114 -20.81 -6.58 18.82
N ASP A 115 -19.77 -7.32 19.21
CA ASP A 115 -19.79 -8.77 19.36
C ASP A 115 -19.40 -9.13 20.80
N GLY A 116 -20.10 -10.11 21.38
CA GLY A 116 -19.94 -10.54 22.78
C GLY A 116 -18.48 -10.87 23.17
N PRO A 117 -18.21 -11.17 24.45
CA PRO A 117 -16.86 -11.08 25.06
C PRO A 117 -15.79 -11.81 24.24
N ILE A 118 -15.06 -11.06 23.41
CA ILE A 118 -13.96 -11.57 22.63
C ILE A 118 -12.83 -11.86 23.62
N THR A 119 -12.51 -13.14 23.81
CA THR A 119 -11.41 -13.61 24.65
C THR A 119 -10.07 -13.42 23.92
N ASN A 120 -9.78 -12.22 23.42
CA ASN A 120 -8.42 -11.94 22.99
C ASN A 120 -7.53 -12.04 24.23
N PRO A 121 -6.42 -12.79 24.16
CA PRO A 121 -5.54 -12.99 25.30
C PRO A 121 -5.03 -11.63 25.74
N TRP A 122 -5.50 -11.19 26.91
CA TRP A 122 -5.04 -9.97 27.55
C TRP A 122 -3.54 -10.06 27.66
N VAL A 123 -2.82 -9.16 26.98
CA VAL A 123 -1.39 -9.04 27.17
C VAL A 123 -1.18 -8.65 28.63
N PRO A 124 -0.47 -9.47 29.43
CA PRO A 124 -0.33 -9.24 30.85
C PRO A 124 0.40 -7.91 31.08
N TYR A 125 -0.17 -7.08 31.96
CA TYR A 125 0.55 -5.95 32.54
C TYR A 125 1.33 -6.42 33.77
N TYR A 126 2.54 -5.91 33.92
CA TYR A 126 3.25 -5.97 35.18
C TYR A 126 2.89 -4.75 36.02
N ASN A 127 2.31 -4.97 37.20
CA ASN A 127 1.94 -3.91 38.13
C ASN A 127 3.10 -3.66 39.10
N LEU A 128 3.79 -2.54 38.92
CA LEU A 128 4.84 -2.07 39.80
C LEU A 128 4.26 -1.12 40.85
N THR A 129 4.24 -1.53 42.11
CA THR A 129 3.95 -0.64 43.24
C THR A 129 5.18 0.20 43.56
N LEU A 130 5.11 1.50 43.33
CA LEU A 130 6.27 2.40 43.48
C LEU A 130 6.74 2.48 44.95
N GLU A 131 5.82 2.24 45.89
CA GLU A 131 6.05 2.32 47.35
C GLU A 131 6.58 1.01 47.96
N ASP A 132 6.19 -0.17 47.47
CA ASP A 132 6.72 -1.43 48.03
C ASP A 132 8.20 -1.63 47.70
N THR A 133 8.68 -0.98 46.63
CA THR A 133 10.12 -0.82 46.36
C THR A 133 10.88 -0.12 47.50
N GLU A 134 10.20 0.60 48.40
CA GLU A 134 10.83 1.26 49.56
C GLU A 134 11.02 0.30 50.74
N LYS A 135 10.16 -0.71 50.87
CA LYS A 135 10.24 -1.69 51.96
C LYS A 135 11.25 -2.81 51.67
N GLN A 136 11.50 -3.11 50.40
CA GLN A 136 12.51 -4.11 50.01
C GLN A 136 13.95 -3.61 50.14
N SER A 137 14.17 -2.28 50.09
CA SER A 137 15.46 -1.67 50.44
C SER A 137 15.55 -1.49 51.96
N LEU A 138 16.00 -2.54 52.67
CA LEU A 138 16.27 -2.50 54.13
C LEU A 138 17.29 -1.43 54.52
N SER A 139 18.03 -0.88 53.55
CA SER A 139 18.85 0.32 53.66
C SER A 139 18.25 1.38 52.74
N LYS A 140 17.74 2.48 53.30
CA LYS A 140 17.01 3.57 52.61
C LYS A 140 17.81 4.23 51.46
N ASN A 141 19.09 3.89 51.31
CA ASN A 141 19.99 4.43 50.30
C ASN A 141 20.51 3.40 49.30
N GLU A 142 20.15 2.12 49.41
CA GLU A 142 20.66 1.12 48.48
C GLU A 142 19.83 1.11 47.19
N ALA A 143 20.52 1.30 46.08
CA ALA A 143 19.94 1.08 44.76
C ALA A 143 19.50 -0.40 44.66
N TRP A 144 18.36 -0.65 44.01
CA TRP A 144 17.82 -2.02 43.85
C TRP A 144 17.46 -2.31 42.38
N ILE A 145 17.50 -3.58 42.00
CA ILE A 145 17.11 -4.05 40.67
C ILE A 145 16.28 -5.34 40.77
N SER A 146 15.20 -5.39 40.00
CA SER A 146 14.28 -6.52 40.00
C SER A 146 14.88 -7.76 39.33
N ALA A 147 14.27 -8.90 39.63
CA ALA A 147 14.38 -10.07 38.77
C ALA A 147 13.90 -9.75 37.34
N PRO A 148 14.37 -10.48 36.30
CA PRO A 148 13.86 -10.32 34.94
C PRO A 148 12.35 -10.59 34.87
N ILE A 149 11.63 -9.74 34.16
CA ILE A 149 10.18 -9.80 33.94
C ILE A 149 9.95 -10.02 32.45
N THR A 150 9.47 -11.20 32.07
CA THR A 150 9.19 -11.53 30.67
C THR A 150 7.74 -11.28 30.34
N LEU A 151 7.48 -10.46 29.32
CA LEU A 151 6.14 -10.08 28.86
C LEU A 151 6.04 -10.30 27.34
N PRO A 152 4.88 -10.75 26.82
CA PRO A 152 4.64 -10.74 25.39
C PRO A 152 4.35 -9.30 24.96
N ILE A 153 5.20 -8.75 24.09
CA ILE A 153 5.16 -7.36 23.65
C ILE A 153 4.83 -7.31 22.16
N PRO A 154 3.84 -6.52 21.72
CA PRO A 154 3.60 -6.24 20.32
C PRO A 154 4.84 -5.74 19.61
N VAL A 155 5.09 -6.32 18.45
CA VAL A 155 6.19 -5.93 17.57
C VAL A 155 5.65 -5.49 16.22
N GLY A 156 6.38 -4.61 15.57
CA GLY A 156 6.01 -4.15 14.24
C GLY A 156 7.15 -3.45 13.53
N ASP A 157 6.88 -3.11 12.28
CA ASP A 157 7.83 -2.39 11.45
C ASP A 157 7.19 -1.09 10.93
N THR A 158 8.04 -0.25 10.34
CA THR A 158 7.61 0.97 9.65
C THR A 158 7.24 0.72 8.18
N ASP A 159 7.49 -0.49 7.68
CA ASP A 159 7.21 -0.88 6.30
C ASP A 159 5.76 -1.36 6.10
N GLY A 160 5.39 -1.62 4.84
CA GLY A 160 4.08 -2.16 4.48
C GLY A 160 3.01 -1.10 4.18
N VAL A 161 1.89 -1.13 4.90
CA VAL A 161 0.67 -0.32 4.65
C VAL A 161 0.92 1.19 4.85
N SER A 162 2.02 1.53 5.52
CA SER A 162 2.35 2.88 5.93
C SER A 162 3.16 3.62 4.86
N VAL A 163 2.72 4.81 4.49
CA VAL A 163 3.48 5.72 3.63
C VAL A 163 4.64 6.37 4.39
N PRO A 164 5.75 6.76 3.73
CA PRO A 164 6.97 7.22 4.40
C PRO A 164 6.84 8.45 5.32
N TRP A 165 5.76 9.22 5.19
CA TRP A 165 5.51 10.43 6.01
C TRP A 165 4.59 10.18 7.21
N ILE A 166 4.12 8.94 7.42
CA ILE A 166 3.44 8.55 8.65
C ILE A 166 4.48 8.45 9.78
N ALA A 167 4.16 8.96 10.96
CA ALA A 167 5.04 8.87 12.12
C ALA A 167 5.35 7.40 12.46
N THR A 168 6.60 7.12 12.86
CA THR A 168 7.09 5.78 13.21
C THR A 168 6.16 5.00 14.14
N ALA A 169 5.64 5.66 15.20
CA ALA A 169 4.72 5.04 16.14
C ALA A 169 3.42 4.59 15.47
N ASP A 170 2.81 5.46 14.67
CA ASP A 170 1.57 5.15 13.97
C ASP A 170 1.77 4.02 12.96
N ALA A 171 2.87 4.05 12.20
CA ALA A 171 3.20 3.02 11.24
C ALA A 171 3.36 1.65 11.92
N THR A 172 4.13 1.61 13.02
CA THR A 172 4.37 0.39 13.79
C THR A 172 3.08 -0.15 14.41
N MET A 173 2.22 0.72 14.95
CA MET A 173 0.94 0.29 15.52
C MET A 173 -0.03 -0.22 14.45
N LEU A 174 -0.11 0.43 13.28
CA LEU A 174 -0.90 -0.05 12.16
C LEU A 174 -0.37 -1.38 11.61
N TYR A 175 0.95 -1.56 11.58
CA TYR A 175 1.58 -2.81 11.21
C TYR A 175 1.19 -3.93 12.17
N TRP A 176 1.37 -3.68 13.47
CA TRP A 176 1.00 -4.64 14.50
C TRP A 176 -0.49 -4.96 14.43
N TRP A 177 -1.34 -3.96 14.24
CA TRP A 177 -2.77 -4.15 14.07
C TRP A 177 -3.11 -5.10 12.93
N ALA A 178 -2.40 -5.03 11.80
CA ALA A 178 -2.66 -5.90 10.66
C ALA A 178 -2.15 -7.34 10.84
N ASN A 179 -1.08 -7.56 11.61
CA ASN A 179 -0.39 -8.85 11.70
C ASN A 179 -0.54 -9.56 13.06
N HIS A 180 -0.93 -8.81 14.11
CA HIS A 180 -1.04 -9.25 15.50
C HIS A 180 0.19 -9.97 16.05
N GLU A 181 1.39 -9.58 15.60
CA GLU A 181 2.64 -10.20 16.04
C GLU A 181 3.09 -9.71 17.41
N SER A 182 3.61 -10.62 18.22
CA SER A 182 4.22 -10.30 19.51
C SER A 182 5.49 -11.11 19.71
N ALA A 183 6.40 -10.58 20.51
CA ALA A 183 7.62 -11.26 20.93
C ALA A 183 7.72 -11.24 22.46
N ASN A 184 8.20 -12.32 23.07
CA ASN A 184 8.50 -12.26 24.49
C ASN A 184 9.76 -11.42 24.68
N MET A 185 9.61 -10.36 25.46
CA MET A 185 10.70 -9.46 25.80
C MET A 185 10.84 -9.43 27.31
N THR A 186 12.09 -9.39 27.76
CA THR A 186 12.41 -9.40 29.18
C THR A 186 12.86 -8.01 29.62
N PHE A 187 12.35 -7.56 30.75
CA PHE A 187 12.57 -6.24 31.32
C PHE A 187 13.03 -6.33 32.76
N ARG A 188 13.63 -5.27 33.27
CA ARG A 188 13.96 -5.09 34.69
C ARG A 188 13.53 -3.73 35.17
N VAL A 189 13.14 -3.67 36.43
CA VAL A 189 12.89 -2.41 37.13
C VAL A 189 14.10 -2.13 38.01
N ARG A 190 14.65 -0.92 37.89
CA ARG A 190 15.76 -0.45 38.71
C ARG A 190 15.32 0.76 39.52
N ARG A 191 15.74 0.83 40.77
CA ARG A 191 15.66 2.03 41.61
C ARG A 191 17.06 2.59 41.77
N VAL A 192 17.24 3.86 41.41
CA VAL A 192 18.54 4.55 41.45
C VAL A 192 18.85 4.98 42.89
N GLU A 193 20.14 5.08 43.21
CA GLU A 193 20.67 5.60 44.48
C GLU A 193 20.05 6.98 44.79
N ASN A 194 19.75 7.24 46.07
CA ASN A 194 18.88 8.31 46.60
C ASN A 194 17.36 8.06 46.49
N GLY A 195 16.92 6.93 45.95
CA GLY A 195 15.55 6.42 46.11
C GLY A 195 14.45 7.16 45.35
N ASP A 196 14.71 8.35 44.83
CA ASP A 196 13.70 9.20 44.17
C ASP A 196 13.48 8.86 42.69
N MET A 197 14.24 7.93 42.11
CA MET A 197 14.11 7.57 40.69
C MET A 197 13.94 6.06 40.49
N VAL A 198 12.93 5.70 39.72
CA VAL A 198 12.60 4.34 39.31
C VAL A 198 12.64 4.27 37.79
N GLU A 199 13.30 3.27 37.24
CA GLU A 199 13.54 3.14 35.81
C GLU A 199 13.12 1.74 35.34
N VAL A 200 12.54 1.65 34.15
CA VAL A 200 12.27 0.36 33.49
C VAL A 200 13.28 0.19 32.36
N TRP A 201 13.99 -0.92 32.35
CA TRP A 201 15.07 -1.22 31.42
C TRP A 201 14.81 -2.51 30.65
N PRO A 202 15.33 -2.64 29.42
CA PRO A 202 15.46 -3.94 28.77
C PRO A 202 16.42 -4.84 29.58
N ASP A 203 16.09 -6.11 29.71
CA ASP A 203 17.03 -7.11 30.21
C ASP A 203 18.06 -7.44 29.13
N SER A 204 19.32 -7.57 29.54
CA SER A 204 20.46 -7.65 28.63
C SER A 204 21.66 -8.30 29.32
N PHE A 205 22.55 -8.92 28.55
CA PHE A 205 23.83 -9.42 29.05
C PHE A 205 24.71 -8.33 29.68
N ALA A 206 24.51 -7.05 29.30
CA ALA A 206 25.30 -5.95 29.79
C ALA A 206 25.16 -5.75 31.31
N TRP A 207 24.03 -6.21 31.89
CA TRP A 207 23.84 -6.27 33.34
C TRP A 207 24.74 -7.30 34.05
N TRP A 208 25.24 -8.30 33.32
CA TRP A 208 26.08 -9.38 33.83
C TRP A 208 27.56 -9.17 33.54
N GLU A 209 27.90 -8.67 32.34
CA GLU A 209 29.26 -8.58 31.84
C GLU A 209 30.12 -7.58 32.62
N HIS A 210 29.52 -6.48 33.11
CA HIS A 210 30.32 -5.41 33.70
C HIS A 210 31.05 -5.81 34.98
N GLN A 211 30.67 -6.89 35.69
CA GLN A 211 31.12 -7.11 37.07
C GLN A 211 31.21 -8.58 37.52
N GLY A 212 31.58 -9.51 36.62
CA GLY A 212 31.95 -10.87 37.01
C GLY A 212 30.81 -11.70 37.60
N GLY A 213 29.56 -11.46 37.15
CA GLY A 213 28.37 -12.18 37.61
C GLY A 213 27.69 -11.60 38.84
N VAL A 214 28.24 -10.55 39.46
CA VAL A 214 27.60 -9.81 40.55
C VAL A 214 26.92 -8.58 39.96
N LEU A 215 25.60 -8.48 40.08
CA LEU A 215 24.89 -7.24 39.76
C LEU A 215 25.26 -6.18 40.81
N HIS A 216 26.10 -5.20 40.46
CA HIS A 216 26.14 -3.98 41.28
C HIS A 216 25.10 -3.01 40.77
N VAL A 217 24.34 -2.47 41.70
CA VAL A 217 23.18 -1.67 41.37
C VAL A 217 23.54 -0.23 40.97
N ASP A 218 24.77 0.19 41.24
CA ASP A 218 25.26 1.55 41.00
C ASP A 218 25.85 1.73 39.60
N LYS A 219 26.23 0.63 38.92
CA LYS A 219 26.71 0.67 37.54
C LYS A 219 25.62 0.19 36.60
N TYR A 220 25.30 1.02 35.61
CA TYR A 220 24.40 0.66 34.51
C TYR A 220 25.18 0.59 33.20
N PRO A 221 24.68 -0.16 32.21
CA PRO A 221 25.32 -0.21 30.91
C PRO A 221 25.26 1.17 30.25
N ASN A 222 26.41 1.80 30.03
CA ASN A 222 26.49 3.12 29.36
C ASN A 222 25.89 3.12 27.94
N THR A 223 25.70 1.93 27.36
CA THR A 223 25.18 1.72 26.01
C THR A 223 23.66 1.61 25.96
N LEU A 224 22.99 1.34 27.08
CA LEU A 224 21.54 1.18 27.13
C LEU A 224 20.88 2.44 27.68
N LYS A 225 19.62 2.63 27.33
CA LYS A 225 18.76 3.68 27.88
C LYS A 225 17.55 3.05 28.58
N PRO A 226 17.01 3.68 29.64
CA PRO A 226 15.76 3.24 30.22
C PRO A 226 14.61 3.48 29.24
N LEU A 227 13.61 2.61 29.24
CA LEU A 227 12.36 2.78 28.49
C LEU A 227 11.50 3.91 29.06
N ILE A 228 11.50 4.03 30.39
CA ILE A 228 10.89 5.11 31.14
C ILE A 228 11.69 5.34 32.43
N SER A 229 11.95 6.61 32.75
CA SER A 229 12.49 7.04 34.03
C SER A 229 11.40 7.82 34.78
N ILE A 230 11.16 7.44 36.02
CA ILE A 230 10.10 7.95 36.87
C ILE A 230 10.75 8.59 38.07
N ARG A 231 10.65 9.90 38.17
CA ARG A 231 11.09 10.62 39.36
C ARG A 231 9.91 10.71 40.32
N LEU A 232 10.02 9.99 41.42
CA LEU A 232 9.14 10.08 42.55
C LEU A 232 9.41 11.42 43.24
N HIS A 233 8.35 12.17 43.45
CA HIS A 233 8.39 13.32 44.33
C HIS A 233 7.78 12.92 45.66
N GLY A 234 8.05 13.68 46.72
CA GLY A 234 7.39 13.46 48.01
C GLY A 234 5.86 13.45 47.88
N SER A 235 5.16 13.05 48.95
CA SER A 235 3.71 12.82 48.95
C SER A 235 2.82 13.99 48.46
N SER A 236 3.38 15.19 48.35
CA SER A 236 2.71 16.41 47.90
C SER A 236 2.70 16.63 46.38
N MET A 237 3.51 15.91 45.60
CA MET A 237 3.61 16.12 44.14
C MET A 237 3.47 14.80 43.35
N PRO A 238 2.80 14.82 42.18
CA PRO A 238 2.73 13.64 41.33
C PRO A 238 4.10 13.29 40.77
N PRO A 239 4.39 12.00 40.48
CA PRO A 239 5.64 11.61 39.85
C PRO A 239 5.78 12.26 38.47
N SER A 240 7.02 12.57 38.08
CA SER A 240 7.34 13.02 36.72
C SER A 240 7.92 11.86 35.93
N PHE A 241 7.47 11.73 34.69
CA PHE A 241 7.88 10.66 33.78
C PHE A 241 8.76 11.24 32.68
N ASN A 242 9.83 10.53 32.34
CA ASN A 242 10.72 10.89 31.25
C ASN A 242 10.88 9.67 30.33
N PHE A 243 10.71 9.89 29.04
CA PHE A 243 10.89 8.88 28.01
C PHE A 243 12.13 9.21 27.18
N PRO A 244 12.77 8.21 26.54
CA PRO A 244 13.79 8.47 25.54
C PRO A 244 13.27 9.43 24.44
N SER A 245 14.14 10.30 23.97
CA SER A 245 13.84 11.21 22.88
C SER A 245 13.70 10.48 21.55
N LEU A 246 13.13 11.13 20.55
CA LEU A 246 13.20 10.68 19.15
C LEU A 246 14.67 10.52 18.70
N PRO A 247 15.00 9.54 17.85
CA PRO A 247 14.11 8.53 17.26
C PRO A 247 13.89 7.28 18.14
N ASP A 248 14.58 7.17 19.28
CA ASP A 248 14.61 5.95 20.11
C ASP A 248 13.23 5.57 20.67
N SER A 249 12.42 6.56 21.01
CA SER A 249 11.03 6.36 21.41
C SER A 249 10.12 7.39 20.75
N SER A 250 8.93 6.95 20.35
CA SER A 250 7.92 7.80 19.72
C SER A 250 6.52 7.51 20.28
N SER A 251 5.73 8.56 20.46
CA SER A 251 4.30 8.43 20.78
C SER A 251 3.47 8.40 19.49
N PRO A 252 2.33 7.68 19.49
CA PRO A 252 1.35 7.76 18.41
C PRO A 252 0.87 9.19 18.22
N SER A 253 0.55 9.56 17.00
CA SER A 253 0.00 10.87 16.70
C SER A 253 -1.40 11.04 17.29
N ILE A 254 -1.78 12.30 17.52
CA ILE A 254 -3.13 12.63 18.01
C ILE A 254 -4.22 12.16 17.03
N LEU A 255 -3.88 12.04 15.74
CA LEU A 255 -4.77 11.60 14.68
C LEU A 255 -4.71 10.09 14.40
N TYR A 256 -3.93 9.32 15.17
CA TYR A 256 -3.87 7.87 15.05
C TYR A 256 -5.26 7.20 15.06
N PRO A 257 -6.19 7.52 15.99
CA PRO A 257 -7.52 6.88 16.01
C PRO A 257 -8.35 7.16 14.75
N VAL A 258 -8.22 8.36 14.18
CA VAL A 258 -8.87 8.73 12.92
C VAL A 258 -8.29 7.91 11.78
N ARG A 259 -6.96 7.76 11.74
CA ARG A 259 -6.28 6.97 10.72
C ARG A 259 -6.65 5.49 10.79
N LEU A 260 -6.69 4.92 11.99
CA LEU A 260 -7.15 3.55 12.21
C LEU A 260 -8.62 3.39 11.78
N SER A 261 -9.50 4.32 12.12
CA SER A 261 -10.91 4.29 11.70
C SER A 261 -11.07 4.32 10.18
N LEU A 262 -10.29 5.17 9.49
CA LEU A 262 -10.28 5.21 8.02
C LEU A 262 -9.79 3.87 7.44
N LEU A 263 -8.74 3.28 8.02
CA LEU A 263 -8.21 1.99 7.57
C LEU A 263 -9.24 0.86 7.75
N LEU A 264 -9.92 0.82 8.90
CA LEU A 264 -11.00 -0.13 9.20
C LEU A 264 -12.15 -0.05 8.19
N PHE A 265 -12.41 1.14 7.65
CA PHE A 265 -13.41 1.31 6.59
C PHE A 265 -12.85 0.95 5.20
N LEU A 266 -11.64 1.39 4.88
CA LEU A 266 -11.01 1.21 3.58
C LEU A 266 -10.72 -0.26 3.27
N LEU A 267 -10.25 -1.02 4.25
CA LEU A 267 -9.81 -2.40 4.09
C LEU A 267 -10.92 -3.37 3.65
N PRO A 268 -12.08 -3.47 4.32
CA PRO A 268 -13.16 -4.36 3.90
C PRO A 268 -13.77 -3.93 2.55
N VAL A 269 -13.94 -2.63 2.31
CA VAL A 269 -14.46 -2.13 1.02
C VAL A 269 -13.47 -2.41 -0.11
N GLY A 270 -12.18 -2.24 0.14
CA GLY A 270 -11.11 -2.58 -0.80
C GLY A 270 -11.07 -4.08 -1.09
N ALA A 271 -11.21 -4.93 -0.07
CA ALA A 271 -11.26 -6.38 -0.22
C ALA A 271 -12.46 -6.84 -1.06
N ILE A 272 -13.65 -6.30 -0.79
CA ILE A 272 -14.86 -6.56 -1.60
C ILE A 272 -14.64 -6.08 -3.05
N GLY A 273 -14.09 -4.88 -3.22
CA GLY A 273 -13.75 -4.33 -4.53
C GLY A 273 -12.79 -5.24 -5.32
N LEU A 274 -11.77 -5.78 -4.64
CA LEU A 274 -10.81 -6.72 -5.23
C LEU A 274 -11.48 -8.03 -5.64
N LEU A 275 -12.33 -8.61 -4.79
CA LEU A 275 -13.08 -9.84 -5.11
C LEU A 275 -14.01 -9.63 -6.32
N LEU A 276 -14.71 -8.49 -6.38
CA LEU A 276 -15.54 -8.12 -7.53
C LEU A 276 -14.68 -7.94 -8.79
N PHE A 277 -13.53 -7.30 -8.68
CA PHE A 277 -12.60 -7.11 -9.79
C PHE A 277 -12.09 -8.45 -10.34
N ILE A 278 -11.71 -9.40 -9.47
CA ILE A 278 -11.29 -10.74 -9.88
C ILE A 278 -12.42 -11.45 -10.64
N ALA A 279 -13.66 -11.41 -10.12
CA ALA A 279 -14.81 -12.03 -10.79
C ALA A 279 -15.10 -11.39 -12.17
N LEU A 280 -15.10 -10.06 -12.25
CA LEU A 280 -15.31 -9.32 -13.50
C LEU A 280 -14.19 -9.58 -14.51
N SER A 281 -12.94 -9.65 -14.05
CA SER A 281 -11.78 -9.98 -14.90
C SER A 281 -11.93 -11.37 -15.52
N GLY A 282 -12.37 -12.37 -14.74
CA GLY A 282 -12.65 -13.71 -15.26
C GLY A 282 -13.74 -13.74 -16.33
N VAL A 283 -14.85 -13.01 -16.11
CA VAL A 283 -15.93 -12.88 -17.11
C VAL A 283 -15.41 -12.20 -18.38
N PHE A 284 -14.66 -11.11 -18.24
CA PHE A 284 -14.07 -10.40 -19.37
C PHE A 284 -13.12 -11.30 -20.17
N HIS A 285 -12.25 -12.05 -19.47
CA HIS A 285 -11.36 -13.01 -20.10
C HIS A 285 -12.11 -14.09 -20.88
N GLY A 286 -13.18 -14.65 -20.30
CA GLY A 286 -14.03 -15.64 -20.97
C GLY A 286 -14.74 -15.08 -22.21
N LEU A 287 -15.24 -13.84 -22.16
CA LEU A 287 -15.84 -13.16 -23.31
C LEU A 287 -14.81 -12.92 -24.43
N MET A 288 -13.59 -12.52 -24.07
CA MET A 288 -12.50 -12.34 -25.03
C MET A 288 -12.11 -13.66 -25.68
N GLN A 289 -12.00 -14.75 -24.92
CA GLN A 289 -11.75 -16.08 -25.47
C GLN A 289 -12.86 -16.52 -26.43
N LEU A 290 -14.12 -16.33 -26.06
CA LEU A 290 -15.26 -16.65 -26.92
C LEU A 290 -15.23 -15.85 -28.22
N ALA A 291 -14.92 -14.55 -28.16
CA ALA A 291 -14.80 -13.70 -29.33
C ALA A 291 -13.69 -14.19 -30.28
N VAL A 292 -12.54 -14.60 -29.74
CA VAL A 292 -11.43 -15.17 -30.52
C VAL A 292 -11.85 -16.51 -31.16
N VAL A 293 -12.55 -17.39 -30.44
CA VAL A 293 -13.07 -18.64 -31.00
C VAL A 293 -14.06 -18.37 -32.14
N LEU A 294 -14.99 -17.43 -31.97
CA LEU A 294 -15.94 -17.05 -33.01
C LEU A 294 -15.23 -16.47 -34.23
N LEU A 295 -14.23 -15.62 -34.04
CA LEU A 295 -13.43 -15.07 -35.13
C LEU A 295 -12.70 -16.17 -35.90
N ASN A 296 -12.13 -17.15 -35.20
CA ASN A 296 -11.46 -18.30 -35.82
C ASN A 296 -12.45 -19.19 -36.59
N LEU A 297 -13.67 -19.39 -36.07
CA LEU A 297 -14.72 -20.13 -36.79
C LEU A 297 -15.16 -19.41 -38.06
N VAL A 298 -15.29 -18.07 -38.02
CA VAL A 298 -15.56 -17.26 -39.21
C VAL A 298 -14.43 -17.39 -40.22
N ALA A 299 -13.17 -17.27 -39.78
CA ALA A 299 -12.01 -17.43 -40.65
C ALA A 299 -11.95 -18.81 -41.30
N LEU A 300 -12.20 -19.88 -40.53
CA LEU A 300 -12.29 -21.25 -41.05
C LEU A 300 -13.42 -21.37 -42.07
N GLY A 301 -14.59 -20.78 -41.79
CA GLY A 301 -15.72 -20.75 -42.72
C GLY A 301 -15.36 -20.10 -44.06
N VAL A 302 -14.63 -18.98 -44.02
CA VAL A 302 -14.12 -18.29 -45.24
C VAL A 302 -13.14 -19.19 -46.00
N VAL A 303 -12.20 -19.84 -45.31
CA VAL A 303 -11.24 -20.77 -45.94
C VAL A 303 -11.95 -21.96 -46.59
N CYS A 304 -12.92 -22.56 -45.89
CA CYS A 304 -13.74 -23.66 -46.42
C CYS A 304 -14.57 -23.23 -47.62
N ALA A 305 -15.18 -22.05 -47.58
CA ALA A 305 -15.95 -21.50 -48.70
C ALA A 305 -15.07 -21.23 -49.93
N ALA A 306 -13.85 -20.70 -49.72
CA ALA A 306 -12.87 -20.54 -50.79
C ALA A 306 -12.43 -21.89 -51.38
N GLY A 307 -12.11 -22.86 -50.52
CA GLY A 307 -11.76 -24.22 -50.94
C GLY A 307 -12.88 -24.91 -51.72
N TYR A 308 -14.14 -24.78 -51.26
CA TYR A 308 -15.31 -25.26 -51.97
C TYR A 308 -15.50 -24.55 -53.31
N GLY A 309 -15.32 -23.23 -53.37
CA GLY A 309 -15.39 -22.46 -54.61
C GLY A 309 -14.36 -22.92 -55.64
N ILE A 310 -13.11 -23.16 -55.21
CA ILE A 310 -12.04 -23.71 -56.06
C ILE A 310 -12.41 -25.12 -56.53
N TRP A 311 -12.86 -25.99 -55.63
CA TRP A 311 -13.27 -27.37 -55.97
C TRP A 311 -14.45 -27.40 -56.95
N TRP A 312 -15.48 -26.58 -56.70
CA TRP A 312 -16.64 -26.44 -57.55
C TRP A 312 -16.26 -25.94 -58.94
N TRP A 313 -15.39 -24.93 -59.01
CA TRP A 313 -14.83 -24.41 -60.27
C TRP A 313 -14.05 -25.48 -61.04
N MET A 314 -13.32 -26.36 -60.36
CA MET A 314 -12.63 -27.48 -61.00
C MET A 314 -13.59 -28.55 -61.52
N ARG A 315 -14.73 -28.79 -60.84
CA ARG A 315 -15.64 -29.91 -61.12
C ARG A 315 -16.73 -29.58 -62.14
N ASN A 316 -17.33 -28.39 -62.09
CA ASN A 316 -18.50 -28.04 -62.89
C ASN A 316 -18.17 -27.47 -64.27
N GLU A 317 -17.17 -28.06 -64.93
CA GLU A 317 -16.62 -27.63 -66.21
C GLU A 317 -16.04 -26.21 -66.11
N ARG A 318 -14.72 -26.10 -66.24
CA ARG A 318 -14.09 -24.79 -66.46
C ARG A 318 -14.88 -24.14 -67.60
N PRO A 319 -15.40 -22.90 -67.47
CA PRO A 319 -15.97 -22.20 -68.62
C PRO A 319 -14.95 -22.35 -69.73
N ALA A 320 -15.34 -23.03 -70.82
CA ALA A 320 -14.40 -23.49 -71.81
C ALA A 320 -13.55 -22.27 -72.22
N LEU A 321 -12.23 -22.38 -72.12
CA LEU A 321 -11.31 -21.29 -72.48
C LEU A 321 -11.61 -20.75 -73.90
N SER A 322 -12.25 -21.55 -74.75
CA SER A 322 -12.76 -21.15 -76.05
C SER A 322 -13.88 -20.10 -76.01
N MET A 323 -14.75 -20.12 -74.99
CA MET A 323 -15.84 -19.13 -74.85
C MET A 323 -15.28 -17.77 -74.40
N THR A 324 -14.32 -17.76 -73.48
CA THR A 324 -13.62 -16.53 -73.06
C THR A 324 -12.65 -15.98 -74.11
N LEU A 325 -11.97 -16.84 -74.87
CA LEU A 325 -11.14 -16.39 -75.99
C LEU A 325 -11.97 -15.80 -77.13
N ASN A 326 -13.14 -16.39 -77.44
CA ASN A 326 -14.03 -15.86 -78.47
C ASN A 326 -14.66 -14.53 -78.02
N ASP A 327 -15.13 -14.41 -76.78
CA ASP A 327 -15.69 -13.16 -76.27
C ASP A 327 -14.63 -12.04 -76.18
N VAL A 328 -13.40 -12.38 -75.76
CA VAL A 328 -12.28 -11.41 -75.74
C VAL A 328 -11.88 -11.04 -77.16
N ARG A 329 -11.81 -11.99 -78.09
CA ARG A 329 -11.49 -11.74 -79.50
C ARG A 329 -12.57 -10.88 -80.16
N GLU A 330 -13.84 -11.17 -79.93
CA GLU A 330 -14.98 -10.39 -80.45
C GLU A 330 -14.98 -8.98 -79.85
N GLY A 331 -14.70 -8.84 -78.56
CA GLY A 331 -14.53 -7.54 -77.91
C GLY A 331 -13.36 -6.74 -78.49
N VAL A 332 -12.20 -7.38 -78.72
CA VAL A 332 -11.03 -6.75 -79.35
C VAL A 332 -11.30 -6.40 -80.81
N ASP A 333 -11.90 -7.29 -81.59
CA ASP A 333 -12.23 -7.07 -83.00
C ASP A 333 -13.25 -5.94 -83.15
N THR A 334 -14.24 -5.85 -82.25
CA THR A 334 -15.21 -4.76 -82.20
C THR A 334 -14.54 -3.42 -81.83
N ALA A 335 -13.63 -3.43 -80.85
CA ALA A 335 -12.85 -2.25 -80.48
C ALA A 335 -11.94 -1.79 -81.65
N LEU A 336 -11.32 -2.73 -82.36
CA LEU A 336 -10.45 -2.46 -83.51
C LEU A 336 -11.25 -1.95 -84.72
N ALA A 337 -12.43 -2.53 -84.97
CA ALA A 337 -13.36 -2.07 -86.01
C ALA A 337 -13.84 -0.65 -85.73
N ASN A 338 -14.21 -0.35 -84.48
CA ASN A 338 -14.58 1.00 -84.06
C ASN A 338 -13.42 1.98 -84.18
N ALA A 339 -12.19 1.57 -83.86
CA ALA A 339 -11.00 2.41 -84.03
C ALA A 339 -10.72 2.69 -85.52
N ARG A 340 -10.86 1.68 -86.39
CA ARG A 340 -10.71 1.86 -87.85
C ARG A 340 -11.80 2.74 -88.45
N ALA A 341 -13.05 2.59 -88.02
CA ALA A 341 -14.15 3.44 -88.46
C ALA A 341 -13.92 4.91 -88.07
N ARG A 342 -13.41 5.17 -86.86
CA ARG A 342 -13.00 6.51 -86.43
C ARG A 342 -11.81 7.03 -87.25
N GLY A 343 -10.82 6.20 -87.53
CA GLY A 343 -9.67 6.57 -88.36
C GLY A 343 -10.05 6.89 -89.81
N ALA A 344 -10.94 6.10 -90.42
CA ALA A 344 -11.44 6.33 -91.77
C ALA A 344 -12.27 7.62 -91.86
N ALA A 345 -13.16 7.86 -90.88
CA ALA A 345 -13.91 9.11 -90.79
C ALA A 345 -12.99 10.33 -90.61
N ALA A 346 -11.91 10.18 -89.83
CA ALA A 346 -10.89 11.23 -89.68
C ALA A 346 -10.10 11.46 -90.98
N GLN A 347 -9.86 10.42 -91.79
CA GLN A 347 -9.14 10.51 -93.06
C GLN A 347 -10.01 11.10 -94.19
N GLU A 348 -11.33 10.84 -94.16
CA GLU A 348 -12.31 11.50 -95.04
C GLU A 348 -12.45 13.00 -94.69
N GLN A 349 -12.38 13.35 -93.40
CA GLN A 349 -12.33 14.75 -92.97
C GLN A 349 -10.97 15.42 -93.23
N ALA A 350 -9.86 14.67 -93.24
CA ALA A 350 -8.53 15.18 -93.57
C ALA A 350 -8.27 15.31 -95.08
N GLY A 351 -9.11 14.71 -95.93
CA GLY A 351 -9.06 14.90 -97.38
C GLY A 351 -9.48 16.29 -97.85
N ASP A 352 -10.14 17.07 -96.97
CA ASP A 352 -10.63 18.43 -97.29
C ASP A 352 -10.25 19.47 -96.22
N ALA A 353 -9.28 19.15 -95.37
CA ALA A 353 -8.87 20.04 -94.28
C ALA A 353 -7.37 20.35 -94.30
N VAL A 354 -7.10 21.53 -94.87
CA VAL A 354 -6.15 22.51 -94.35
C VAL A 354 -4.66 22.20 -94.61
N VAL A 355 -4.16 22.88 -95.64
CA VAL A 355 -2.78 23.37 -95.74
C VAL A 355 -2.39 23.98 -94.40
N PHE A 356 -1.65 23.23 -93.58
CA PHE A 356 -1.09 23.72 -92.33
C PHE A 356 0.09 24.63 -92.66
N ASP A 357 -0.15 25.93 -92.51
CA ASP A 357 0.85 26.98 -92.55
C ASP A 357 1.77 26.83 -91.34
N VAL A 358 3.03 26.44 -91.59
CA VAL A 358 4.02 26.07 -90.57
C VAL A 358 4.61 27.30 -89.85
N GLU A 359 4.15 28.51 -90.18
CA GLU A 359 4.83 29.75 -89.78
C GLU A 359 4.14 30.55 -88.66
N ALA A 360 3.08 30.04 -88.05
CA ALA A 360 2.34 30.74 -87.00
C ALA A 360 2.15 29.91 -85.73
N GLN A 361 3.23 29.70 -84.96
CA GLN A 361 3.18 29.55 -83.48
C GLN A 361 4.59 29.51 -82.87
N HIS A 362 5.35 30.58 -83.11
CA HIS A 362 6.26 31.07 -82.09
C HIS A 362 5.46 31.89 -81.08
N GLU A 363 5.89 31.85 -79.82
CA GLU A 363 5.42 32.64 -78.67
C GLU A 363 4.26 32.07 -77.85
N ALA A 364 4.59 31.37 -76.75
CA ALA A 364 4.02 31.64 -75.42
C ALA A 364 4.72 30.79 -74.32
N PRO A 365 4.74 31.27 -73.05
CA PRO A 365 5.86 31.08 -72.14
C PRO A 365 5.66 29.99 -71.09
N ILE A 366 6.81 29.51 -70.59
CA ILE A 366 6.98 28.60 -69.46
C ILE A 366 6.70 29.37 -68.16
N ASP A 367 5.71 28.94 -67.37
CA ASP A 367 5.51 29.40 -65.99
C ASP A 367 5.65 28.21 -65.01
N PRO A 368 6.67 28.18 -64.13
CA PRO A 368 6.87 27.11 -63.17
C PRO A 368 6.58 27.58 -61.74
N LYS A 369 5.34 27.41 -61.24
CA LYS A 369 5.05 27.51 -59.79
C LYS A 369 3.90 26.62 -59.34
N ALA A 370 4.22 25.63 -58.50
CA ALA A 370 3.39 25.03 -57.45
C ALA A 370 4.30 24.10 -56.59
N GLU A 371 5.06 24.61 -55.62
CA GLU A 371 4.64 24.92 -54.23
C GLU A 371 4.23 23.63 -53.47
N VAL A 372 5.20 22.85 -52.96
CA VAL A 372 5.74 22.88 -51.58
C VAL A 372 4.67 23.14 -50.50
N ASN A 373 4.29 22.09 -49.77
CA ASN A 373 3.82 22.24 -48.39
C ASN A 373 4.28 21.05 -47.54
N SER A 374 5.34 21.29 -46.77
CA SER A 374 5.81 20.47 -45.66
C SER A 374 5.29 21.10 -44.36
N THR A 375 4.43 20.41 -43.62
CA THR A 375 4.03 20.84 -42.28
C THR A 375 4.63 19.90 -41.23
N LEU A 376 5.64 20.43 -40.56
CA LEU A 376 6.24 19.97 -39.32
C LEU A 376 5.25 20.25 -38.17
N VAL A 377 5.01 19.28 -37.28
CA VAL A 377 4.51 19.54 -35.92
C VAL A 377 5.37 18.76 -34.94
N LYS A 378 6.14 19.51 -34.16
CA LYS A 378 6.82 19.12 -32.92
C LYS A 378 6.25 20.02 -31.82
N GLU A 379 6.11 19.44 -30.63
CA GLU A 379 5.94 20.01 -29.27
C GLU A 379 4.91 19.11 -28.56
N SER A 380 5.13 18.65 -27.33
CA SER A 380 6.01 19.08 -26.24
C SER A 380 6.31 17.89 -25.34
#